data_AF-A0A921DTF9-F1
#
_entry.id   AF-A0A921DTF9-F1
#
_cell.length_a   1.000
_cell.length_b   1.000
_cell.length_c   1.000
_cell.angle_alpha   90.00
_cell.angle_beta   90.00
_cell.angle_gamma   90.00
#
_symmetry.space_group_name_H-M   'P 1'
#
loop_
_entity.id
_entity.type
_entity.pdbx_description
1 polymer ?
#
loop_
_entity_poly.entity_id
_entity_poly.type
_entity_poly.pdbx_seq_one_letter_code
_entity_poly.pdbx_strand_id
1 'polypeptide(L)'
;MTKTMPEPPQLTVLQPLVDKLPPFIARKAVKYFTGGAISAKKLANDDYRAVGPAVRMKIGDTVVYPTPFLLAYLENQGISIIEVPKL
;
A
#
# COMPACT_ATOMS: atom_id res chain seq x y z
N MET A 1 -16.04 20.08 0.85
CA MET A 1 -16.44 18.66 0.74
C MET A 1 -15.40 17.84 1.50
N THR A 2 -15.69 17.46 2.74
CA THR A 2 -14.86 16.51 3.49
C THR A 2 -14.88 15.20 2.75
N LYS A 3 -13.83 14.91 1.98
CA LYS A 3 -13.66 13.63 1.29
C LYS A 3 -13.39 12.61 2.39
N THR A 4 -14.45 12.02 2.95
CA THR A 4 -14.33 10.92 3.90
C THR A 4 -13.55 9.81 3.23
N MET A 5 -12.56 9.27 3.94
CA MET A 5 -11.83 8.11 3.43
C MET A 5 -12.84 6.97 3.25
N PRO A 6 -12.79 6.22 2.13
CA PRO A 6 -13.62 5.04 1.99
C PRO A 6 -13.29 4.06 3.11
N GLU A 7 -14.23 3.17 3.42
CA GLU A 7 -14.01 2.15 4.44
C GLU A 7 -12.77 1.32 4.07
N PRO A 8 -11.93 0.98 5.07
CA PRO A 8 -10.75 0.17 4.81
C PRO A 8 -11.17 -1.18 4.22
N PRO A 9 -10.48 -1.67 3.19
CA PRO A 9 -10.80 -2.96 2.60
C PRO A 9 -10.64 -4.08 3.62
N GLN A 10 -11.48 -5.11 3.50
CA GLN A 10 -11.35 -6.33 4.27
C GLN A 10 -10.06 -7.05 3.85
N LEU A 11 -9.06 -7.11 4.72
CA LEU A 11 -7.84 -7.90 4.49
C LEU A 11 -8.03 -9.31 5.07
N THR A 12 -7.30 -10.26 4.51
CA THR A 12 -7.29 -11.64 4.96
C THR A 12 -6.00 -11.92 5.74
N VAL A 13 -4.95 -12.31 5.02
CA VAL A 13 -3.66 -12.75 5.58
C VAL A 13 -2.85 -11.58 6.14
N LEU A 14 -2.94 -10.41 5.53
CA LEU A 14 -2.17 -9.22 5.88
C LEU A 14 -2.86 -8.32 6.90
N GLN A 15 -4.08 -8.64 7.35
CA GLN A 15 -4.78 -7.89 8.40
C GLN A 15 -3.91 -7.60 9.65
N PRO A 16 -3.12 -8.57 10.17
CA PRO A 16 -2.28 -8.33 11.36
C PRO A 16 -1.12 -7.35 11.15
N LEU A 17 -0.85 -6.95 9.90
CA LEU A 17 0.22 -6.00 9.57
C LEU A 17 -0.24 -4.55 9.59
N VAL A 18 -1.56 -4.30 9.58
CA VAL A 18 -2.11 -2.94 9.61
C VAL A 18 -1.58 -2.15 10.81
N ASP A 19 -1.54 -2.78 11.98
CA ASP A 19 -1.09 -2.14 13.23
C ASP A 19 0.45 -2.14 13.40
N LYS A 20 1.17 -2.95 12.61
CA LYS A 20 2.64 -3.10 12.69
C LYS A 20 3.38 -2.20 11.70
N LEU A 21 2.69 -1.77 10.65
CA LEU A 21 3.24 -0.91 9.62
C LEU A 21 2.85 0.55 9.88
N PRO A 22 3.60 1.53 9.35
CA PRO A 22 3.19 2.93 9.41
C PRO A 22 1.79 3.12 8.83
N PRO A 23 0.99 4.11 9.26
CA PRO A 23 -0.36 4.33 8.74
C PRO A 23 -0.38 4.69 7.24
N PHE A 24 0.72 5.26 6.75
CA PHE A 24 0.92 5.59 5.34
C PHE A 24 2.26 5.07 4.86
N ILE A 25 2.27 4.45 3.67
CA ILE A 25 3.48 3.98 3.01
C ILE A 25 3.67 4.74 1.71
N ALA A 26 4.82 5.40 1.58
CA ALA A 26 5.19 6.09 0.36
C ALA A 26 5.45 5.09 -0.77
N ARG A 27 5.02 5.39 -2.00
CA ARG A 27 5.27 4.54 -3.18
C ARG A 27 6.74 4.18 -3.33
N LYS A 28 7.63 5.16 -3.09
CA LYS A 28 9.09 4.96 -3.15
C LYS A 28 9.64 3.99 -2.10
N ALA A 29 8.94 3.83 -0.97
CA ALA A 29 9.34 2.98 0.15
C ALA A 29 8.72 1.57 0.09
N VAL A 30 7.73 1.31 -0.76
CA VAL A 30 7.07 -0.01 -0.87
C VAL A 30 8.07 -1.14 -1.07
N LYS A 31 9.10 -0.90 -1.89
CA LYS A 31 10.13 -1.90 -2.19
C LYS A 31 10.78 -2.46 -0.91
N TYR A 32 10.95 -1.61 0.11
CA TYR A 32 11.55 -1.99 1.39
C TYR A 32 10.65 -2.98 2.15
N PHE A 33 9.34 -2.68 2.22
CA PHE A 33 8.37 -3.53 2.92
C PHE A 33 8.10 -4.84 2.18
N THR A 34 8.16 -4.86 0.86
CA THR A 34 7.89 -6.08 0.08
C THR A 34 9.15 -6.90 -0.22
N GLY A 35 10.30 -6.60 0.41
CA GLY A 35 11.57 -7.28 0.13
C GLY A 35 12.02 -7.20 -1.35
N GLY A 36 11.59 -6.16 -2.07
CA GLY A 36 11.85 -6.02 -3.51
C GLY A 36 10.79 -6.56 -4.47
N ALA A 37 9.76 -7.27 -3.99
CA ALA A 37 8.74 -7.90 -4.85
C ALA A 37 7.93 -6.88 -5.66
N ILE A 38 7.58 -5.74 -5.07
CA ILE A 38 6.87 -4.65 -5.76
C ILE A 38 7.76 -3.41 -5.84
N SER A 39 8.01 -2.97 -7.07
CA SER A 39 8.74 -1.74 -7.33
C SER A 39 7.82 -0.52 -7.35
N ALA A 40 8.36 0.64 -7.00
CA ALA A 40 7.67 1.92 -7.15
C ALA A 40 7.20 2.15 -8.61
N LYS A 41 7.96 1.67 -9.60
CA LYS A 41 7.60 1.76 -11.02
C LYS A 41 6.36 0.91 -11.35
N LYS A 42 6.29 -0.33 -10.85
CA LYS A 42 5.09 -1.17 -11.03
C LYS A 42 3.85 -0.49 -10.46
N LEU A 43 3.94 0.01 -9.22
CA LEU A 43 2.84 0.75 -8.61
C LEU A 43 2.46 1.99 -9.42
N ALA A 44 3.42 2.74 -9.96
CA ALA A 44 3.12 3.88 -10.83
C ALA A 44 2.34 3.50 -12.09
N ASN A 45 2.71 2.37 -12.71
CA ASN A 45 2.01 1.85 -13.88
C ASN A 45 0.61 1.34 -13.53
N ASP A 46 0.46 0.62 -12.42
CA ASP A 46 -0.82 0.08 -11.97
C ASP A 46 -1.79 1.20 -11.57
N ASP A 47 -1.26 2.23 -10.92
CA ASP A 47 -1.96 3.49 -10.64
C ASP A 47 -2.41 4.25 -11.89
N TYR A 48 -1.64 4.19 -12.98
CA TYR A 48 -2.01 4.78 -14.27
C TYR A 48 -3.11 3.96 -14.96
N ARG A 49 -3.07 2.62 -14.80
CA ARG A 49 -4.05 1.68 -15.34
C ARG A 49 -5.30 1.51 -14.47
N ALA A 50 -5.40 2.26 -13.37
CA ALA A 50 -6.47 2.15 -12.37
C ALA A 50 -6.62 0.75 -11.74
N VAL A 51 -5.52 -0.02 -11.65
CA VAL A 51 -5.45 -1.34 -10.99
C VAL A 51 -4.52 -1.34 -9.76
N GLY A 52 -4.02 -0.17 -9.37
CA GLY A 52 -3.22 0.02 -8.15
C GLY A 52 -4.07 0.06 -6.87
N PRO A 53 -3.49 0.47 -5.73
CA PRO A 53 -4.23 0.68 -4.50
C PRO A 53 -5.40 1.65 -4.69
N ALA A 54 -6.58 1.27 -4.17
CA ALA A 54 -7.83 2.01 -4.40
C ALA A 54 -7.78 3.45 -3.88
N VAL A 55 -7.00 3.69 -2.82
CA VAL A 55 -6.77 5.02 -2.26
C VAL A 55 -5.30 5.37 -2.36
N ARG A 56 -5.04 6.55 -2.93
CA ARG A 56 -3.73 7.19 -2.94
C ARG A 56 -3.89 8.66 -2.60
N MET A 57 -2.85 9.21 -2.01
CA MET A 57 -2.75 10.64 -1.73
C MET A 57 -1.42 11.16 -2.28
N LYS A 58 -1.40 12.43 -2.64
CA LYS A 58 -0.18 13.14 -3.00
C LYS A 58 0.13 14.13 -1.87
N ILE A 59 1.26 13.95 -1.20
CA ILE A 59 1.77 14.84 -0.14
C ILE A 59 3.05 15.47 -0.69
N GLY A 60 2.99 16.78 -1.00
CA GLY A 60 4.04 17.45 -1.77
C GLY A 60 4.23 16.76 -3.11
N ASP A 61 5.46 16.31 -3.41
CA ASP A 61 5.78 15.53 -4.62
C ASP A 61 5.75 14.02 -4.44
N THR A 62 5.38 13.53 -3.25
CA THR A 62 5.39 12.09 -2.95
C THR A 62 3.97 11.52 -3.00
N VAL A 63 3.81 10.41 -3.74
CA VAL A 63 2.59 9.59 -3.69
C VAL A 63 2.68 8.64 -2.51
N VAL A 64 1.65 8.64 -1.67
CA VAL A 64 1.53 7.79 -0.49
C VAL A 64 0.22 7.02 -0.52
N TYR A 65 0.24 5.83 0.06
CA TYR A 65 -0.92 4.95 0.18
C TYR A 65 -1.24 4.76 1.66
N PRO A 66 -2.51 4.89 2.09
CA PRO A 66 -2.87 4.38 3.40
C PRO A 66 -2.68 2.86 3.42
N THR A 67 -2.05 2.38 4.47
CA THR A 67 -1.60 1.00 4.60
C THR A 67 -2.66 -0.06 4.31
N PRO A 68 -3.92 0.03 4.80
CA PRO A 68 -4.91 -1.01 4.50
C PRO A 68 -5.20 -1.14 2.98
N PHE A 69 -5.21 -0.04 2.24
CA PHE A 69 -5.44 -0.07 0.79
C PHE A 69 -4.24 -0.62 0.01
N LEU A 70 -3.03 -0.34 0.50
CA LEU A 70 -1.83 -0.94 -0.08
C LEU A 70 -1.81 -2.45 0.19
N LEU A 71 -2.07 -2.88 1.42
CA LEU A 71 -2.09 -4.31 1.78
C LEU A 71 -3.14 -5.07 0.96
N ALA A 72 -4.34 -4.51 0.75
CA ALA A 72 -5.37 -5.15 -0.08
C ALA A 72 -4.90 -5.34 -1.53
N TYR A 73 -4.21 -4.33 -2.08
CA TYR A 73 -3.57 -4.47 -3.39
C TYR A 73 -2.50 -5.56 -3.40
N LEU A 74 -1.67 -5.66 -2.35
CA LEU A 74 -0.63 -6.69 -2.25
C LEU A 74 -1.22 -8.10 -2.13
N GLU A 75 -2.30 -8.29 -1.35
CA GLU A 75 -3.04 -9.57 -1.29
C GLU A 75 -3.56 -9.96 -2.67
N ASN A 76 -4.13 -9.01 -3.42
CA ASN A 76 -4.60 -9.25 -4.78
C ASN A 76 -3.47 -9.59 -5.77
N GLN A 77 -2.21 -9.20 -5.48
CA GLN A 77 -1.03 -9.63 -6.24
C GLN A 77 -0.49 -11.00 -5.80
N GLY A 78 -1.11 -11.64 -4.80
CA GLY A 78 -0.68 -12.93 -4.25
C GLY A 78 0.38 -12.83 -3.16
N ILE A 79 0.65 -11.63 -2.62
CA ILE A 79 1.61 -11.44 -1.54
C ILE A 79 0.91 -11.74 -0.21
N SER A 80 1.37 -12.79 0.47
CA SER A 80 0.82 -13.25 1.75
C SER A 80 1.78 -13.06 2.93
N ILE A 81 3.05 -12.71 2.64
CA ILE A 81 4.09 -12.56 3.67
C ILE A 81 4.82 -11.24 3.42
N ILE A 82 4.85 -10.41 4.46
CA ILE A 82 5.64 -9.19 4.52
C ILE A 82 6.41 -9.24 5.82
N GLU A 83 7.74 -9.23 5.73
CA GLU A 83 8.57 -9.03 6.90
C GLU A 83 8.43 -7.58 7.34
N VAL A 84 7.99 -7.36 8.58
CA VAL A 84 7.99 -6.02 9.17
C VAL A 84 9.44 -5.70 9.52
N PRO A 85 10.09 -4.76 8.80
CA PRO A 85 11.45 -4.40 9.15
C PRO A 85 11.45 -3.74 10.53
N LYS A 86 12.21 -4.29 11.46
CA LYS A 86 12.53 -3.62 12.72
C LYS A 86 13.48 -2.46 12.37
N LEU A 87 12.97 -1.22 12.49
CA LEU A 87 13.80 -0.01 12.45
C LEU A 87 14.79 0.00 13.62
#